data_AF-A0A3R6YYJ8-F1
#
_entry.id   AF-A0A3R6YYJ8-F1
#
_cell.length_a   1.000
_cell.length_b   1.000
_cell.length_c   1.000
_cell.angle_alpha   90.00
_cell.angle_beta   90.00
_cell.angle_gamma   90.00
#
_symmetry.space_group_name_H-M   'P 1'
#
loop_
_entity.id
_entity.type
_entity.pdbx_description
1 polymer ?
#
loop_
_entity_poly.entity_id
_entity_poly.type
_entity_poly.pdbx_seq_one_letter_code
_entity_poly.pdbx_strand_id
1 'polypeptide(L)'
;MDSSTRALLQTVTQYWKGFDLDSKRVMLDAQGVSMQEQKEHSVKSRKTLAEHTKRFRKLADADKVAAIPSLLKAYQEEIDTLTKRAKYSDNAFFALYKVLYEAPDPVPALDAALLLDSSIPAAVPSASSSDKVASTDLVAKLRRELASYEAEFASLKNQDITIRNLEAKLAAMEDNMERQVEIKVQARCRDVADLALYQQQADRTVMQAREARDDALAQLDLMRSELLQAAVPSMQLELEIAQKEAALAQTRRDVERLQEALTSQTNLWRAEVAALQAQIDELSQRPTVEAYEAAVALQAKPTVHNQSSSSRYAQQSHQQQVAGLAAAELPSIDNLKVIEELQTQVTSQRQTYEATVRQLTTQLDAANGTVQRQAGVISQLEATLDKAATDPAGSSILGDVLGEEVFSNGDKESKLLSIMRQQRDRLKEKLKDVEADLHATGAAKQAMATRLRQLEVENVDLVQKMRYVASAAKPTTDLETGGTKYSTLYEERMNPFDQFKQMESAARVAQLNPLDKILLVSARLILSHPFTRMGLLVYLFVLHSLVVGTLTMSMHLCNVSNHT
;
A
#
# COMPACT_ATOMS: atom_id res chain seq x y z
N MET A 1 -53.61 13.69 72.60
CA MET A 1 -53.31 12.97 71.35
C MET A 1 -54.45 13.20 70.38
N ASP A 2 -54.21 13.94 69.31
CA ASP A 2 -55.20 14.14 68.25
C ASP A 2 -55.47 12.81 67.52
N SER A 3 -56.73 12.57 67.18
CA SER A 3 -57.15 11.31 66.51
C SER A 3 -56.43 11.07 65.19
N SER A 4 -56.06 12.16 64.49
CA SER A 4 -55.32 12.13 63.22
C SER A 4 -53.89 11.63 63.41
N THR A 5 -53.16 12.16 64.40
CA THR A 5 -51.79 11.74 64.74
C THR A 5 -51.72 10.27 65.14
N ARG A 6 -52.71 9.79 65.91
CA ARG A 6 -52.79 8.38 66.31
C ARG A 6 -53.02 7.46 65.11
N ALA A 7 -53.88 7.85 64.17
CA ALA A 7 -54.15 7.08 62.96
C ALA A 7 -52.93 7.01 62.03
N LEU A 8 -52.20 8.12 61.87
CA LEU A 8 -50.95 8.18 61.12
C LEU A 8 -49.88 7.24 61.73
N LEU A 9 -49.65 7.34 63.04
CA LEU A 9 -48.73 6.47 63.78
C LEU A 9 -49.10 4.99 63.64
N GLN A 10 -50.39 4.66 63.74
CA GLN A 10 -50.86 3.28 63.58
C GLN A 10 -50.62 2.74 62.17
N THR A 11 -50.90 3.53 61.14
CA THR A 11 -50.76 3.13 59.73
C THR A 11 -49.30 2.89 59.37
N VAL A 12 -48.42 3.85 59.72
CA VAL A 12 -46.98 3.73 59.50
C VAL A 12 -46.40 2.55 60.30
N THR A 13 -46.77 2.42 61.58
CA THR A 13 -46.28 1.32 62.43
C THR A 13 -46.73 -0.05 61.91
N GLN A 14 -47.97 -0.20 61.45
CA GLN A 14 -48.46 -1.46 60.90
C GLN A 14 -47.74 -1.83 59.61
N TYR A 15 -47.54 -0.86 58.71
CA TYR A 15 -46.80 -1.08 57.48
C TYR A 15 -45.36 -1.52 57.74
N TRP A 16 -44.60 -0.77 58.55
CA TRP A 16 -43.19 -1.07 58.81
C TRP A 16 -42.97 -2.35 59.63
N LYS A 17 -43.95 -2.75 60.46
CA LYS A 17 -43.97 -4.08 61.08
C LYS A 17 -44.20 -5.20 60.06
N GLY A 18 -45.11 -5.01 59.11
CA GLY A 18 -45.37 -5.98 58.05
C GLY A 18 -44.26 -6.05 57.00
N PHE A 19 -43.56 -4.93 56.76
CA PHE A 19 -42.40 -4.85 55.88
C PHE A 19 -41.23 -5.70 56.39
N ASP A 20 -41.09 -5.81 57.71
CA ASP A 20 -40.04 -6.56 58.41
C ASP A 20 -38.64 -6.23 57.87
N LEU A 21 -38.17 -5.02 58.21
CA LEU A 21 -36.91 -4.49 57.70
C LEU A 21 -35.72 -5.40 58.03
N ASP A 22 -35.72 -6.09 59.16
CA ASP A 22 -34.61 -6.96 59.56
C ASP A 22 -34.57 -8.23 58.71
N SER A 23 -35.72 -8.86 58.42
CA SER A 23 -35.76 -9.96 57.45
C SER A 23 -35.37 -9.51 56.04
N LYS A 24 -35.84 -8.32 55.61
CA LYS A 24 -35.47 -7.75 54.30
C LYS A 24 -33.98 -7.45 54.19
N ARG A 25 -33.33 -6.97 55.25
CA ARG A 25 -31.87 -6.75 55.28
C ARG A 25 -31.11 -8.04 55.04
N VAL A 26 -31.48 -9.13 55.71
CA VAL A 26 -30.84 -10.44 55.51
C VAL A 26 -31.01 -10.94 54.07
N MET A 27 -32.20 -10.76 53.48
CA MET A 27 -32.46 -11.11 52.08
C MET A 27 -31.63 -10.26 51.11
N LEU A 28 -31.54 -8.95 51.34
CA LEU A 28 -30.78 -8.02 50.51
C LEU A 28 -29.27 -8.29 50.60
N ASP A 29 -28.76 -8.63 51.79
CA ASP A 29 -27.37 -9.04 51.97
C ASP A 29 -27.06 -10.31 51.17
N ALA A 30 -27.92 -11.33 51.25
CA ALA A 30 -27.78 -12.56 50.46
C ALA A 30 -27.83 -12.28 48.94
N GLN A 31 -28.72 -11.39 48.50
CA GLN A 31 -28.80 -10.96 47.10
C GLN A 31 -27.53 -10.21 46.68
N GLY A 32 -27.02 -9.30 47.52
CA GLY A 32 -25.80 -8.54 47.28
C GLY A 32 -24.56 -9.43 47.15
N VAL A 33 -24.42 -10.44 48.02
CA VAL A 33 -23.36 -11.44 47.94
C VAL A 33 -23.44 -12.20 46.60
N SER A 34 -24.63 -12.70 46.23
CA SER A 34 -24.80 -13.41 44.95
C SER A 34 -24.51 -12.53 43.73
N MET A 35 -24.90 -11.25 43.76
CA MET A 35 -24.57 -10.29 42.69
C MET A 35 -23.07 -10.05 42.57
N GLN A 36 -22.37 -9.96 43.71
CA GLN A 36 -20.91 -9.81 43.74
C GLN A 36 -20.20 -11.07 43.20
N GLU A 37 -20.64 -12.26 43.59
CA GLU A 37 -20.11 -13.53 43.05
C GLU A 37 -20.33 -13.63 41.53
N GLN A 38 -21.53 -13.30 41.04
CA GLN A 38 -21.82 -13.29 39.60
C GLN A 38 -20.98 -12.26 38.83
N LYS A 39 -20.66 -11.11 39.45
CA LYS A 39 -19.75 -10.11 38.89
C LYS A 39 -18.33 -10.67 38.77
N GLU A 40 -17.82 -11.30 39.82
CA GLU A 40 -16.48 -11.94 39.80
C GLU A 40 -16.39 -13.09 38.80
N HIS A 41 -17.44 -13.92 38.72
CA HIS A 41 -17.53 -15.00 37.73
C HIS A 41 -17.48 -14.46 36.30
N SER A 42 -18.22 -13.39 35.99
CA SER A 42 -18.19 -12.77 34.66
C SER A 42 -16.83 -12.17 34.30
N VAL A 43 -16.09 -11.60 35.27
CA VAL A 43 -14.73 -11.12 35.02
C VAL A 43 -13.79 -12.28 34.68
N LYS A 44 -13.87 -13.40 35.43
CA LYS A 44 -13.08 -14.61 35.15
C LYS A 44 -13.43 -15.21 33.79
N SER A 45 -14.73 -15.35 33.49
CA SER A 45 -15.23 -15.90 32.22
C SER A 45 -14.86 -15.04 31.01
N ARG A 46 -14.90 -13.70 31.14
CA ARG A 46 -14.40 -12.80 30.09
C ARG A 46 -12.91 -13.00 29.81
N LYS A 47 -12.10 -13.24 30.85
CA LYS A 47 -10.66 -13.50 30.70
C LYS A 47 -10.42 -14.84 29.99
N THR A 48 -11.12 -15.90 30.38
CA THR A 48 -11.01 -17.20 29.70
C THR A 48 -11.46 -17.14 28.24
N LEU A 49 -12.52 -16.37 27.95
CA LEU A 49 -12.98 -16.13 26.58
C LEU A 49 -11.94 -15.37 25.75
N ALA A 50 -11.34 -14.31 26.31
CA ALA A 50 -10.27 -13.57 25.63
C ALA A 50 -9.05 -14.46 25.34
N GLU A 51 -8.69 -15.35 26.27
CA GLU A 51 -7.63 -16.34 26.06
C GLU A 51 -8.01 -17.35 24.98
N HIS A 52 -9.26 -17.81 24.93
CA HIS A 52 -9.76 -18.72 23.90
C HIS A 52 -9.71 -18.07 22.51
N THR A 53 -10.14 -16.81 22.39
CA THR A 53 -10.05 -16.03 21.14
C THR A 53 -8.61 -15.80 20.71
N LYS A 54 -7.69 -15.57 21.67
CA LYS A 54 -6.25 -15.45 21.38
C LYS A 54 -5.65 -16.76 20.89
N ARG A 55 -6.03 -17.90 21.48
CA ARG A 55 -5.61 -19.23 21.02
C ARG A 55 -6.12 -19.53 19.62
N PHE A 56 -7.40 -19.24 19.36
CA PHE A 56 -8.00 -19.37 18.03
C PHE A 56 -7.25 -18.56 16.96
N ARG A 57 -6.90 -17.30 17.26
CA ARG A 57 -6.14 -16.44 16.34
C ARG A 57 -4.75 -17.01 15.99
N LYS A 58 -4.15 -17.80 16.89
CA LYS A 58 -2.83 -18.42 16.71
C LYS A 58 -2.86 -19.76 15.98
N LEU A 59 -4.04 -20.37 15.76
CA LEU A 59 -4.16 -21.62 15.01
C LEU A 59 -3.77 -21.41 13.54
N ALA A 60 -3.30 -22.48 12.89
CA ALA A 60 -3.12 -22.51 11.45
C ALA A 60 -4.47 -22.44 10.73
N ASP A 61 -4.51 -21.91 9.51
CA ASP A 61 -5.77 -21.66 8.78
C ASP A 61 -6.57 -22.94 8.52
N ALA A 62 -5.90 -24.09 8.36
CA ALA A 62 -6.52 -25.40 8.22
C ALA A 62 -7.32 -25.81 9.47
N ASP A 63 -6.85 -25.44 10.68
CA ASP A 63 -7.45 -25.85 11.96
C ASP A 63 -8.50 -24.85 12.46
N LYS A 64 -8.52 -23.63 11.92
CA LYS A 64 -9.48 -22.58 12.34
C LYS A 64 -10.91 -23.00 12.10
N VAL A 65 -11.23 -23.59 10.95
CA VAL A 65 -12.60 -23.99 10.61
C VAL A 65 -13.15 -24.99 11.62
N ALA A 66 -12.33 -25.92 12.10
CA ALA A 66 -12.71 -26.89 13.12
C ALA A 66 -12.89 -26.27 14.52
N ALA A 67 -12.18 -25.18 14.82
CA ALA A 67 -12.23 -24.52 16.12
C ALA A 67 -13.35 -23.46 16.26
N ILE A 68 -13.94 -22.98 15.14
CA ILE A 68 -15.03 -21.98 15.14
C ILE A 68 -16.23 -22.41 16.00
N PRO A 69 -16.78 -23.64 15.91
CA PRO A 69 -17.95 -24.04 16.69
C PRO A 69 -17.73 -23.96 18.20
N SER A 70 -16.53 -24.36 18.67
CA SER A 70 -16.14 -24.25 20.08
C SER A 70 -16.09 -22.79 20.53
N LEU A 71 -15.46 -21.92 19.72
CA LEU A 71 -15.36 -20.50 20.03
C LEU A 71 -16.73 -19.83 20.08
N LEU A 72 -17.59 -20.11 19.09
CA LEU A 72 -18.95 -19.57 19.03
C LEU A 72 -19.76 -20.00 20.25
N LYS A 73 -19.67 -21.27 20.66
CA LYS A 73 -20.35 -21.78 21.85
C LYS A 73 -19.88 -21.07 23.12
N ALA A 74 -18.58 -20.81 23.26
CA ALA A 74 -18.04 -20.06 24.40
C ALA A 74 -18.56 -18.59 24.43
N TYR A 75 -18.68 -17.94 23.28
CA TYR A 75 -19.30 -16.60 23.20
C TYR A 75 -20.80 -16.64 23.54
N GLN A 76 -21.53 -17.64 23.06
CA GLN A 76 -22.95 -17.82 23.37
C GLN A 76 -23.17 -18.03 24.88
N GLU A 77 -22.38 -18.89 25.51
CA GLU A 77 -22.46 -19.15 26.95
C GLU A 77 -22.18 -17.89 27.80
N GLU A 78 -21.22 -17.05 27.38
CA GLU A 78 -20.95 -15.77 28.06
C GLU A 78 -22.10 -14.78 27.90
N ILE A 79 -22.68 -14.68 26.70
CA ILE A 79 -23.85 -13.83 26.43
C ILE A 79 -25.04 -14.28 27.29
N ASP A 80 -25.33 -15.58 27.31
CA ASP A 80 -26.44 -16.14 28.10
C ASP A 80 -26.24 -15.91 29.59
N THR A 81 -25.00 -16.06 30.09
CA THR A 81 -24.63 -15.80 31.48
C THR A 81 -24.79 -14.32 31.83
N LEU A 82 -24.37 -13.42 30.94
CA LEU A 82 -24.52 -11.98 31.11
C LEU A 82 -26.00 -11.56 31.13
N THR A 83 -26.82 -12.12 30.24
CA THR A 83 -28.27 -11.88 30.22
C THR A 83 -28.94 -12.38 31.50
N LYS A 84 -28.56 -13.57 32.01
CA LYS A 84 -29.08 -14.09 33.28
C LYS A 84 -28.71 -13.18 34.46
N ARG A 85 -27.46 -12.70 34.52
CA ARG A 85 -27.02 -11.75 35.55
C ARG A 85 -27.82 -10.44 35.53
N ALA A 86 -28.01 -9.86 34.34
CA ALA A 86 -28.78 -8.63 34.18
C ALA A 86 -30.23 -8.82 34.64
N LYS A 87 -30.89 -9.91 34.21
CA LYS A 87 -32.24 -10.23 34.67
C LYS A 87 -32.31 -10.43 36.19
N TYR A 88 -31.31 -11.06 36.79
CA TYR A 88 -31.25 -11.24 38.24
C TYR A 88 -31.14 -9.89 38.98
N SER A 89 -30.24 -9.01 38.53
CA SER A 89 -30.09 -7.67 39.14
C SER A 89 -31.34 -6.81 38.97
N ASP A 90 -31.96 -6.83 37.79
CA ASP A 90 -33.16 -6.05 37.51
C ASP A 90 -34.33 -6.56 38.38
N ASN A 91 -34.51 -7.87 38.47
CA ASN A 91 -35.56 -8.46 39.31
C ASN A 91 -35.34 -8.17 40.80
N ALA A 92 -34.10 -8.23 41.29
CA ALA A 92 -33.77 -7.88 42.68
C ALA A 92 -34.07 -6.40 42.96
N PHE A 93 -33.69 -5.51 42.05
CA PHE A 93 -33.97 -4.07 42.15
C PHE A 93 -35.48 -3.80 42.16
N PHE A 94 -36.24 -4.32 41.18
CA PHE A 94 -37.67 -4.07 41.09
C PHE A 94 -38.45 -4.67 42.26
N ALA A 95 -38.03 -5.84 42.77
CA ALA A 95 -38.63 -6.46 43.94
C ALA A 95 -38.51 -5.57 45.19
N LEU A 96 -37.38 -4.87 45.37
CA LEU A 96 -37.21 -3.90 46.46
C LEU A 96 -37.92 -2.58 46.17
N TYR A 97 -37.72 -2.02 44.98
CA TYR A 97 -38.26 -0.73 44.56
C TYR A 97 -39.78 -0.69 44.70
N LYS A 98 -40.49 -1.73 44.23
CA LYS A 98 -41.95 -1.77 44.29
C LYS A 98 -42.46 -1.68 45.73
N VAL A 99 -41.86 -2.43 46.63
CA VAL A 99 -42.31 -2.46 48.04
C VAL A 99 -41.92 -1.16 48.74
N LEU A 100 -40.72 -0.62 48.52
CA LEU A 100 -40.34 0.67 49.11
C LEU A 100 -41.14 1.85 48.56
N TYR A 101 -41.53 1.81 47.29
CA TYR A 101 -42.37 2.85 46.67
C TYR A 101 -43.78 2.89 47.28
N GLU A 102 -44.31 1.73 47.68
CA GLU A 102 -45.59 1.60 48.37
C GLU A 102 -45.49 1.94 49.88
N ALA A 103 -44.29 2.21 50.40
CA ALA A 103 -44.08 2.47 51.83
C ALA A 103 -44.49 3.89 52.23
N PRO A 104 -45.27 4.06 53.32
CA PRO A 104 -45.58 5.36 53.86
C PRO A 104 -44.34 5.98 54.52
N ASP A 105 -44.15 7.28 54.28
CA ASP A 105 -43.04 8.04 54.85
C ASP A 105 -43.08 7.99 56.40
N PRO A 106 -42.02 7.49 57.05
CA PRO A 106 -41.97 7.39 58.51
C PRO A 106 -41.74 8.75 59.20
N VAL A 107 -41.17 9.75 58.52
CA VAL A 107 -40.72 11.00 59.17
C VAL A 107 -41.88 11.79 59.81
N PRO A 108 -43.02 12.03 59.14
CA PRO A 108 -44.14 12.76 59.74
C PRO A 108 -44.74 12.06 60.96
N ALA A 109 -44.67 10.72 61.01
CA ALA A 109 -45.14 9.94 62.14
C ALA A 109 -44.16 10.02 63.32
N LEU A 110 -42.86 9.96 63.07
CA LEU A 110 -41.82 10.08 64.10
C LEU A 110 -41.79 11.47 64.73
N ASP A 111 -41.90 12.53 63.93
CA ASP A 111 -41.97 13.91 64.44
C ASP A 111 -43.19 14.10 65.35
N ALA A 112 -44.33 13.55 64.95
CA ALA A 112 -45.54 13.64 65.76
C ALA A 112 -45.43 12.84 67.07
N ALA A 113 -44.66 11.75 67.11
CA ALA A 113 -44.35 11.02 68.33
C ALA A 113 -43.42 11.82 69.27
N LEU A 114 -42.38 12.46 68.73
CA LEU A 114 -41.44 13.28 69.50
C LEU A 114 -42.11 14.50 70.15
N LEU A 115 -42.99 15.18 69.43
CA LEU A 115 -43.78 16.31 69.96
C LEU A 115 -44.71 15.91 71.10
N LEU A 116 -45.17 14.65 71.11
CA LEU A 116 -46.01 14.09 72.16
C LEU A 116 -45.23 13.80 73.45
N ASP A 117 -43.98 13.35 73.33
CA ASP A 117 -43.07 13.12 74.46
C ASP A 117 -42.68 14.44 75.15
N SER A 118 -42.58 15.54 74.38
CA SER A 118 -42.29 16.87 74.92
C SER A 118 -43.45 17.50 75.71
N SER A 119 -44.63 16.88 75.74
CA SER A 119 -45.87 17.46 76.29
C SER A 119 -46.30 16.96 77.67
N ILE A 120 -45.47 16.17 78.37
CA ILE A 120 -45.75 15.64 79.71
C ILE A 120 -45.19 16.59 80.80
N PRO A 121 -46.02 17.28 81.63
CA PRO A 121 -45.53 18.08 82.74
C PRO A 121 -45.21 17.18 83.95
N ALA A 122 -43.97 17.23 84.44
CA ALA A 122 -43.57 16.59 85.70
C ALA A 122 -44.32 17.23 86.89
N ALA A 123 -45.14 16.43 87.56
CA ALA A 123 -45.85 16.84 88.78
C ALA A 123 -44.90 16.82 90.00
N VAL A 124 -44.82 17.94 90.72
CA VAL A 124 -44.10 18.10 91.99
C VAL A 124 -45.09 18.45 93.09
N PRO A 125 -45.07 17.79 94.28
CA PRO A 125 -45.68 18.31 95.50
C PRO A 125 -44.63 18.77 96.53
N SER A 126 -45.00 19.85 97.24
CA SER A 126 -44.21 20.66 98.17
C SER A 126 -44.14 20.10 99.61
N ALA A 127 -43.07 20.40 100.39
CA ALA A 127 -43.14 20.44 101.87
C ALA A 127 -41.95 21.14 102.60
N SER A 128 -42.30 22.10 103.46
CA SER A 128 -41.76 22.45 104.80
C SER A 128 -40.26 22.71 105.11
N SER A 129 -40.01 23.97 105.47
CA SER A 129 -39.08 24.64 106.39
C SER A 129 -38.22 23.91 107.46
N SER A 130 -37.61 22.75 107.18
CA SER A 130 -36.46 22.22 107.97
C SER A 130 -35.15 22.12 107.15
N ASP A 131 -35.19 22.59 105.90
CA ASP A 131 -34.23 22.20 104.87
C ASP A 131 -32.98 23.08 104.74
N LYS A 132 -32.80 24.14 105.52
CA LYS A 132 -31.79 25.16 105.18
C LYS A 132 -30.32 24.70 105.22
N VAL A 133 -29.96 23.68 106.00
CA VAL A 133 -28.56 23.17 106.08
C VAL A 133 -28.31 22.02 105.10
N ALA A 134 -29.30 21.13 104.89
CA ALA A 134 -29.25 20.13 103.83
C ALA A 134 -29.39 20.75 102.42
N SER A 135 -30.17 21.82 102.30
CA SER A 135 -30.32 22.64 101.10
C SER A 135 -29.02 23.39 100.78
N THR A 136 -28.24 23.86 101.75
CA THR A 136 -26.94 24.48 101.43
C THR A 136 -25.92 23.48 100.89
N ASP A 137 -25.88 22.25 101.42
CA ASP A 137 -25.01 21.18 100.91
C ASP A 137 -25.50 20.61 99.57
N LEU A 138 -26.81 20.49 99.39
CA LEU A 138 -27.43 20.12 98.10
C LEU A 138 -27.17 21.21 97.06
N VAL A 139 -27.32 22.49 97.42
CA VAL A 139 -27.01 23.64 96.55
C VAL A 139 -25.52 23.66 96.21
N ALA A 140 -24.62 23.32 97.15
CA ALA A 140 -23.18 23.20 96.85
C ALA A 140 -22.86 22.01 95.93
N LYS A 141 -23.56 20.88 96.08
CA LYS A 141 -23.47 19.72 95.16
C LYS A 141 -24.01 20.05 93.78
N LEU A 142 -25.20 20.64 93.69
CA LEU A 142 -25.81 21.10 92.44
C LEU A 142 -24.95 22.16 91.73
N ARG A 143 -24.28 23.04 92.48
CA ARG A 143 -23.30 23.99 91.91
C ARG A 143 -22.04 23.29 91.37
N ARG A 144 -21.56 22.24 92.04
CA ARG A 144 -20.44 21.42 91.52
C ARG A 144 -20.86 20.63 90.28
N GLU A 145 -22.06 20.07 90.27
CA GLU A 145 -22.62 19.39 89.10
C GLU A 145 -22.83 20.37 87.94
N LEU A 146 -23.38 21.56 88.19
CA LEU A 146 -23.49 22.62 87.18
C LEU A 146 -22.13 23.04 86.63
N ALA A 147 -21.11 23.18 87.48
CA ALA A 147 -19.75 23.49 87.03
C ALA A 147 -19.13 22.34 86.22
N SER A 148 -19.40 21.08 86.57
CA SER A 148 -19.01 19.90 85.80
C SER A 148 -19.69 19.89 84.43
N TYR A 149 -21.00 20.13 84.40
CA TYR A 149 -21.76 20.23 83.15
C TYR A 149 -21.29 21.40 82.30
N GLU A 150 -21.01 22.58 82.87
CA GLU A 150 -20.44 23.71 82.12
C GLU A 150 -19.07 23.38 81.49
N ALA A 151 -18.21 22.65 82.21
CA ALA A 151 -16.93 22.19 81.67
C ALA A 151 -17.11 21.15 80.55
N GLU A 152 -18.06 20.23 80.70
CA GLU A 152 -18.43 19.26 79.66
C GLU A 152 -19.04 19.95 78.43
N PHE A 153 -19.91 20.94 78.61
CA PHE A 153 -20.46 21.76 77.52
C PHE A 153 -19.37 22.55 76.80
N ALA A 154 -18.40 23.10 77.52
CA ALA A 154 -17.26 23.79 76.93
C ALA A 154 -16.38 22.81 76.10
N SER A 155 -16.16 21.60 76.60
CA SER A 155 -15.45 20.53 75.89
C SER A 155 -16.20 20.10 74.62
N LEU A 156 -17.51 19.83 74.72
CA LEU A 156 -18.37 19.48 73.60
C LEU A 156 -18.39 20.58 72.53
N LYS A 157 -18.47 21.85 72.93
CA LYS A 157 -18.41 22.98 71.99
C LYS A 157 -17.05 23.08 71.28
N ASN A 158 -15.95 22.74 71.94
CA ASN A 158 -14.63 22.69 71.33
C ASN A 158 -14.52 21.49 70.35
N GLN A 159 -15.12 20.36 70.70
CA GLN A 159 -15.23 19.20 69.80
C GLN A 159 -16.08 19.54 68.58
N ASP A 160 -17.21 20.24 68.71
CA ASP A 160 -18.02 20.72 67.59
C ASP A 160 -17.24 21.62 66.63
N ILE A 161 -16.38 22.52 67.15
CA ILE A 161 -15.50 23.35 66.32
C ILE A 161 -14.50 22.48 65.56
N THR A 162 -13.95 21.47 66.22
CA THR A 162 -12.99 20.54 65.60
C THR A 162 -13.65 19.69 64.53
N ILE A 163 -14.86 19.18 64.78
CA ILE A 163 -15.66 18.42 63.83
C ILE A 163 -15.96 19.28 62.60
N ARG A 164 -16.44 20.52 62.77
CA ARG A 164 -16.66 21.43 61.63
C ARG A 164 -15.40 21.70 60.82
N ASN A 165 -14.25 21.86 61.47
CA ASN A 165 -12.98 22.04 60.77
C ASN A 165 -12.56 20.78 59.98
N LEU A 166 -12.80 19.60 60.54
CA LEU A 166 -12.53 18.33 59.86
C LEU A 166 -13.50 18.09 58.70
N GLU A 167 -14.79 18.38 58.88
CA GLU A 167 -15.80 18.34 57.83
C GLU A 167 -15.47 19.31 56.69
N ALA A 168 -15.09 20.55 57.01
CA ALA A 168 -14.65 21.52 56.00
C ALA A 168 -13.40 21.06 55.25
N LYS A 169 -12.45 20.40 55.93
CA LYS A 169 -11.25 19.84 55.31
C LYS A 169 -11.55 18.63 54.43
N LEU A 170 -12.48 17.76 54.85
CA LEU A 170 -12.95 16.64 54.05
C LEU A 170 -13.66 17.12 52.79
N ALA A 171 -14.61 18.07 52.92
CA ALA A 171 -15.28 18.68 51.79
C ALA A 171 -14.29 19.35 50.81
N ALA A 172 -13.26 20.02 51.32
CA ALA A 172 -12.21 20.60 50.47
C ALA A 172 -11.34 19.55 49.76
N MET A 173 -11.04 18.42 50.41
CA MET A 173 -10.33 17.31 49.76
C MET A 173 -11.19 16.62 48.70
N GLU A 174 -12.47 16.42 48.98
CA GLU A 174 -13.45 15.86 48.05
C GLU A 174 -13.59 16.74 46.80
N ASP A 175 -13.81 18.04 46.98
CA ASP A 175 -13.90 19.03 45.90
C ASP A 175 -12.59 19.11 45.08
N ASN A 176 -11.42 18.99 45.72
CA ASN A 176 -10.15 18.91 45.02
C ASN A 176 -10.00 17.60 44.22
N MET A 177 -10.44 16.47 44.77
CA MET A 177 -10.43 15.18 44.07
C MET A 177 -11.40 15.19 42.87
N GLU A 178 -12.59 15.77 43.05
CA GLU A 178 -13.61 15.91 42.01
C GLU A 178 -13.10 16.76 40.85
N ARG A 179 -12.51 17.93 41.13
CA ARG A 179 -11.85 18.75 40.09
C ARG A 179 -10.72 18.01 39.38
N GLN A 180 -9.91 17.24 40.09
CA GLN A 180 -8.85 16.46 39.45
C GLN A 180 -9.41 15.36 38.53
N VAL A 181 -10.49 14.71 38.93
CA VAL A 181 -11.18 13.73 38.08
C VAL A 181 -11.77 14.42 36.87
N GLU A 182 -12.42 15.56 37.04
CA GLU A 182 -13.02 16.34 35.95
C GLU A 182 -11.97 16.78 34.92
N ILE A 183 -10.83 17.33 35.37
CA ILE A 183 -9.71 17.71 34.48
C ILE A 183 -9.18 16.50 33.72
N LYS A 184 -9.01 15.35 34.39
CA LYS A 184 -8.52 14.13 33.73
C LYS A 184 -9.53 13.56 32.73
N VAL A 185 -10.82 13.57 33.05
CA VAL A 185 -11.89 13.15 32.14
C VAL A 185 -11.94 14.10 30.94
N GLN A 186 -11.86 15.41 31.16
CA GLN A 186 -11.86 16.40 30.08
C GLN A 186 -10.65 16.24 29.17
N ALA A 187 -9.45 16.00 29.72
CA ALA A 187 -8.26 15.71 28.93
C ALA A 187 -8.42 14.44 28.08
N ARG A 188 -8.92 13.34 28.68
CA ARG A 188 -9.20 12.10 27.95
C ARG A 188 -10.26 12.26 26.87
N CYS A 189 -11.31 13.03 27.12
CA CYS A 189 -12.33 13.33 26.11
C CYS A 189 -11.75 14.11 24.94
N ARG A 190 -10.83 15.07 25.18
CA ARG A 190 -10.11 15.77 24.11
C ARG A 190 -9.23 14.82 23.31
N ASP A 191 -8.43 13.99 23.97
CA ASP A 191 -7.57 12.99 23.31
C ASP A 191 -8.40 12.06 22.39
N VAL A 192 -9.57 11.60 22.85
CA VAL A 192 -10.46 10.74 22.08
C VAL A 192 -11.08 11.49 20.89
N ALA A 193 -11.45 12.76 21.06
CA ALA A 193 -11.97 13.58 19.97
C ALA A 193 -10.90 13.82 18.89
N ASP A 194 -9.67 14.11 19.29
CA ASP A 194 -8.54 14.28 18.37
C ASP A 194 -8.23 12.99 17.62
N LEU A 195 -8.25 11.84 18.31
CA LEU A 195 -8.05 10.53 17.68
C LEU A 195 -9.15 10.22 16.64
N ALA A 196 -10.41 10.55 16.95
CA ALA A 196 -11.53 10.37 16.04
C ALA A 196 -11.40 11.23 14.78
N LEU A 197 -10.91 12.47 14.92
CA LEU A 197 -10.69 13.38 13.80
C LEU A 197 -9.53 12.91 12.91
N TYR A 198 -8.45 12.40 13.52
CA TYR A 198 -7.35 11.78 12.79
C TYR A 198 -7.79 10.52 12.03
N GLN A 199 -8.62 9.68 12.65
CA GLN A 199 -9.17 8.49 12.01
C GLN A 199 -10.09 8.85 10.83
N GLN A 200 -10.92 9.88 10.96
CA GLN A 200 -11.76 10.38 9.87
C GLN A 200 -10.93 10.89 8.68
N GLN A 201 -9.82 11.58 8.94
CA GLN A 201 -8.90 12.03 7.89
C GLN A 201 -8.22 10.84 7.18
N ALA A 202 -7.79 9.82 7.94
CA ALA A 202 -7.22 8.61 7.39
C ALA A 202 -8.24 7.83 6.53
N ASP A 203 -9.50 7.74 6.95
CA ASP A 203 -10.54 7.08 6.16
C ASP A 203 -10.82 7.83 4.84
N ARG A 204 -10.79 9.17 4.86
CA ARG A 204 -10.92 9.99 3.64
C ARG A 204 -9.78 9.76 2.66
N THR A 205 -8.53 9.71 3.12
CA THR A 205 -7.38 9.47 2.22
C THR A 205 -7.41 8.06 1.64
N VAL A 206 -7.84 7.06 2.42
CA VAL A 206 -8.04 5.69 1.93
C VAL A 206 -9.16 5.62 0.88
N MET A 207 -10.28 6.32 1.09
CA MET A 207 -11.36 6.39 0.10
C MET A 207 -10.89 7.02 -1.22
N GLN A 208 -10.19 8.15 -1.16
CA GLN A 208 -9.62 8.79 -2.35
C GLN A 208 -8.63 7.89 -3.09
N ALA A 209 -7.80 7.14 -2.36
CA ALA A 209 -6.87 6.19 -2.96
C ALA A 209 -7.60 5.00 -3.62
N ARG A 210 -8.75 4.58 -3.09
CA ARG A 210 -9.60 3.53 -3.70
C ARG A 210 -10.26 4.02 -4.97
N GLU A 211 -10.84 5.21 -4.96
CA GLU A 211 -11.45 5.84 -6.13
C GLU A 211 -10.40 6.02 -7.25
N ALA A 212 -9.24 6.58 -6.94
CA ALA A 212 -8.16 6.75 -7.92
C ALA A 212 -7.66 5.41 -8.49
N ARG A 213 -7.64 4.34 -7.68
CA ARG A 213 -7.31 2.98 -8.15
C ARG A 213 -8.38 2.46 -9.11
N ASP A 214 -9.64 2.63 -8.76
CA ASP A 214 -10.76 2.11 -9.56
C ASP A 214 -10.86 2.86 -10.89
N ASP A 215 -10.60 4.18 -10.90
CA ASP A 215 -10.48 4.99 -12.12
C ASP A 215 -9.31 4.53 -13.00
N ALA A 216 -8.15 4.23 -12.41
CA ALA A 216 -6.99 3.73 -13.15
C ALA A 216 -7.23 2.33 -13.74
N LEU A 217 -7.96 1.46 -13.01
CA LEU A 217 -8.37 0.15 -13.52
C LEU A 217 -9.34 0.29 -14.69
N ALA A 218 -10.32 1.18 -14.60
CA ALA A 218 -11.25 1.46 -15.70
C ALA A 218 -10.54 2.00 -16.94
N GLN A 219 -9.54 2.87 -16.77
CA GLN A 219 -8.69 3.35 -17.88
C GLN A 219 -7.87 2.22 -18.52
N LEU A 220 -7.30 1.32 -17.73
CA LEU A 220 -6.56 0.16 -18.25
C LEU A 220 -7.46 -0.81 -19.02
N ASP A 221 -8.68 -1.05 -18.53
CA ASP A 221 -9.66 -1.90 -19.23
C ASP A 221 -10.10 -1.26 -20.55
N LEU A 222 -10.29 0.06 -20.58
CA LEU A 222 -10.56 0.81 -21.81
C LEU A 222 -9.40 0.68 -22.81
N MET A 223 -8.17 0.96 -22.38
CA MET A 223 -6.97 0.84 -23.23
C MET A 223 -6.79 -0.60 -23.75
N ARG A 224 -7.07 -1.60 -22.91
CA ARG A 224 -7.02 -3.02 -23.31
C ARG A 224 -8.07 -3.33 -24.37
N SER A 225 -9.28 -2.81 -24.22
CA SER A 225 -10.34 -2.96 -25.23
C SER A 225 -9.93 -2.34 -26.56
N GLU A 226 -9.40 -1.11 -26.54
CA GLU A 226 -8.91 -0.42 -27.74
C GLU A 226 -7.77 -1.20 -28.41
N LEU A 227 -6.83 -1.73 -27.63
CA LEU A 227 -5.72 -2.54 -28.15
C LEU A 227 -6.23 -3.83 -28.80
N LEU A 228 -7.17 -4.54 -28.16
CA LEU A 228 -7.78 -5.74 -28.72
C LEU A 228 -8.53 -5.43 -30.02
N GLN A 229 -9.24 -4.30 -30.05
CA GLN A 229 -9.98 -3.86 -31.23
C GLN A 229 -9.03 -3.49 -32.39
N ALA A 230 -7.84 -2.96 -32.10
CA ALA A 230 -6.79 -2.69 -33.10
C ALA A 230 -6.01 -3.95 -33.52
N ALA A 231 -5.86 -4.94 -32.65
CA ALA A 231 -5.14 -6.17 -32.94
C ALA A 231 -5.88 -7.05 -33.97
N VAL A 232 -7.21 -7.08 -33.95
CA VAL A 232 -8.03 -7.87 -34.89
C VAL A 232 -7.75 -7.50 -36.37
N PRO A 233 -7.88 -6.23 -36.80
CA PRO A 233 -7.59 -5.87 -38.19
C PRO A 233 -6.11 -6.03 -38.55
N SER A 234 -5.18 -5.82 -37.60
CA SER A 234 -3.75 -6.08 -37.82
C SER A 234 -3.48 -7.55 -38.14
N MET A 235 -4.06 -8.48 -37.36
CA MET A 235 -3.91 -9.92 -37.58
C MET A 235 -4.59 -10.37 -38.88
N GLN A 236 -5.71 -9.75 -39.26
CA GLN A 236 -6.35 -10.00 -40.56
C GLN A 236 -5.46 -9.56 -41.72
N LEU A 237 -4.82 -8.39 -41.60
CA LEU A 237 -3.90 -7.88 -42.62
C LEU A 237 -2.65 -8.75 -42.76
N GLU A 238 -2.06 -9.21 -41.64
CA GLU A 238 -0.93 -10.15 -41.67
C GLU A 238 -1.29 -11.47 -42.36
N LEU A 239 -2.50 -12.01 -42.09
CA LEU A 239 -2.98 -13.20 -42.76
C LEU A 239 -3.17 -12.97 -44.27
N GLU A 240 -3.72 -11.83 -44.66
CA GLU A 240 -3.90 -11.48 -46.07
C GLU A 240 -2.54 -11.31 -46.77
N ILE A 241 -1.57 -10.63 -46.16
CA ILE A 241 -0.20 -10.51 -46.67
C ILE A 241 0.41 -11.90 -46.86
N ALA A 242 0.34 -12.77 -45.85
CA ALA A 242 0.88 -14.14 -45.95
C ALA A 242 0.22 -14.95 -47.09
N GLN A 243 -1.09 -14.79 -47.30
CA GLN A 243 -1.81 -15.42 -48.42
C GLN A 243 -1.35 -14.87 -49.77
N LYS A 244 -1.17 -13.55 -49.91
CA LYS A 244 -0.67 -12.92 -51.14
C LYS A 244 0.77 -13.33 -51.43
N GLU A 245 1.64 -13.40 -50.43
CA GLU A 245 3.02 -13.88 -50.57
C GLU A 245 3.08 -15.34 -51.02
N ALA A 246 2.22 -16.20 -50.47
CA ALA A 246 2.12 -17.60 -50.90
C ALA A 246 1.67 -17.71 -52.37
N ALA A 247 0.68 -16.90 -52.78
CA ALA A 247 0.21 -16.85 -54.16
C ALA A 247 1.31 -16.35 -55.13
N LEU A 248 2.03 -15.28 -54.75
CA LEU A 248 3.17 -14.76 -55.51
C LEU A 248 4.31 -15.79 -55.62
N ALA A 249 4.59 -16.53 -54.55
CA ALA A 249 5.61 -17.59 -54.58
C ALA A 249 5.21 -18.75 -55.50
N GLN A 250 3.90 -19.01 -55.67
CA GLN A 250 3.40 -20.02 -56.59
C GLN A 250 3.47 -19.54 -58.05
N THR A 251 3.04 -18.32 -58.34
CA THR A 251 3.14 -17.75 -59.70
C THR A 251 4.59 -17.61 -60.14
N ARG A 252 5.51 -17.23 -59.24
CA ARG A 252 6.95 -17.19 -59.52
C ARG A 252 7.48 -18.57 -59.95
N ARG A 253 7.09 -19.63 -59.23
CA ARG A 253 7.45 -21.02 -59.59
C ARG A 253 6.89 -21.44 -60.95
N ASP A 254 5.69 -20.99 -61.30
CA ASP A 254 5.09 -21.28 -62.61
C ASP A 254 5.81 -20.54 -63.75
N VAL A 255 6.20 -19.27 -63.52
CA VAL A 255 7.01 -18.48 -64.48
C VAL A 255 8.37 -19.12 -64.71
N GLU A 256 9.05 -19.55 -63.64
CA GLU A 256 10.34 -20.26 -63.74
C GLU A 256 10.21 -21.55 -64.57
N ARG A 257 9.16 -22.36 -64.34
CA ARG A 257 8.85 -23.55 -65.16
C ARG A 257 8.60 -23.21 -66.63
N LEU A 258 7.86 -22.14 -66.93
CA LEU A 258 7.61 -21.71 -68.31
C LEU A 258 8.89 -21.19 -68.99
N GLN A 259 9.76 -20.50 -68.26
CA GLN A 259 11.06 -20.06 -68.75
C GLN A 259 11.98 -21.26 -69.06
N GLU A 260 12.03 -22.27 -68.19
CA GLU A 260 12.76 -23.52 -68.45
C GLU A 260 12.21 -24.25 -69.70
N ALA A 261 10.89 -24.32 -69.85
CA ALA A 261 10.28 -24.91 -71.04
C ALA A 261 10.64 -24.12 -72.32
N LEU A 262 10.54 -22.80 -72.30
CA LEU A 262 10.86 -21.96 -73.46
C LEU A 262 12.35 -22.02 -73.83
N THR A 263 13.24 -22.02 -72.84
CA THR A 263 14.68 -22.17 -73.07
C THR A 263 15.01 -23.54 -73.65
N SER A 264 14.36 -24.60 -73.17
CA SER A 264 14.51 -25.95 -73.74
C SER A 264 14.07 -26.00 -75.21
N GLN A 265 12.94 -25.39 -75.56
CA GLN A 265 12.44 -25.35 -76.94
C GLN A 265 13.36 -24.51 -77.85
N THR A 266 13.85 -23.37 -77.36
CA THR A 266 14.81 -22.52 -78.08
C THR A 266 16.11 -23.28 -78.36
N ASN A 267 16.60 -24.07 -77.41
CA ASN A 267 17.78 -24.91 -77.60
C ASN A 267 17.53 -26.01 -78.65
N LEU A 268 16.33 -26.58 -78.67
CA LEU A 268 15.93 -27.59 -79.65
C LEU A 268 15.91 -27.00 -81.07
N TRP A 269 15.24 -25.85 -81.27
CA TRP A 269 15.24 -25.15 -82.55
C TRP A 269 16.64 -24.70 -82.97
N ARG A 270 17.48 -24.25 -82.04
CA ARG A 270 18.88 -23.90 -82.35
C ARG A 270 19.66 -25.12 -82.84
N ALA A 271 19.46 -26.28 -82.23
CA ALA A 271 20.10 -27.52 -82.68
C ALA A 271 19.59 -27.97 -84.06
N GLU A 272 18.29 -27.82 -84.34
CA GLU A 272 17.70 -28.11 -85.64
C GLU A 272 18.24 -27.17 -86.74
N VAL A 273 18.31 -25.87 -86.46
CA VAL A 273 18.93 -24.88 -87.36
C VAL A 273 20.40 -25.21 -87.62
N ALA A 274 21.16 -25.56 -86.58
CA ALA A 274 22.56 -25.95 -86.72
C ALA A 274 22.73 -27.22 -87.58
N ALA A 275 21.85 -28.20 -87.43
CA ALA A 275 21.85 -29.43 -88.23
C ALA A 275 21.51 -29.15 -89.71
N LEU A 276 20.52 -28.29 -89.97
CA LEU A 276 20.17 -27.84 -91.32
C LEU A 276 21.32 -27.05 -91.95
N GLN A 277 21.98 -26.18 -91.20
CA GLN A 277 23.15 -25.43 -91.67
C GLN A 277 24.30 -26.37 -92.05
N ALA A 278 24.57 -27.39 -91.23
CA ALA A 278 25.57 -28.42 -91.55
C ALA A 278 25.23 -29.20 -92.83
N GLN A 279 23.95 -29.52 -93.07
CA GLN A 279 23.52 -30.13 -94.33
C GLN A 279 23.71 -29.20 -95.54
N ILE A 280 23.43 -27.89 -95.39
CA ILE A 280 23.67 -26.90 -96.44
C ILE A 280 25.17 -26.82 -96.75
N ASP A 281 26.02 -26.77 -95.73
CA ASP A 281 27.48 -26.71 -95.89
C ASP A 281 28.00 -27.99 -96.58
N GLU A 282 27.50 -29.17 -96.22
CA GLU A 282 27.82 -30.45 -96.87
C GLU A 282 27.38 -30.49 -98.35
N LEU A 283 26.18 -29.99 -98.65
CA LEU A 283 25.67 -29.89 -100.03
C LEU A 283 26.44 -28.87 -100.86
N SER A 284 26.91 -27.78 -100.24
CA SER A 284 27.66 -26.71 -100.93
C SER A 284 29.12 -27.08 -101.25
N GLN A 285 29.72 -28.02 -100.51
CA GLN A 285 31.08 -28.51 -100.75
C GLN A 285 31.17 -29.60 -101.83
N ARG A 286 30.03 -30.00 -102.42
CA ARG A 286 29.96 -31.01 -103.47
C ARG A 286 30.42 -30.41 -104.82
N PRO A 287 31.45 -30.95 -105.51
CA PRO A 287 31.92 -30.34 -106.74
C PRO A 287 30.96 -30.68 -107.89
N THR A 288 30.28 -29.69 -108.46
CA THR A 288 30.29 -29.34 -109.91
C THR A 288 29.27 -28.23 -110.23
N VAL A 289 29.76 -27.24 -110.98
CA VAL A 289 29.12 -25.96 -111.32
C VAL A 289 28.32 -25.97 -112.64
N GLU A 290 28.40 -27.01 -113.49
CA GLU A 290 28.04 -26.86 -114.91
C GLU A 290 26.95 -27.83 -115.43
N ALA A 291 26.35 -28.67 -114.57
CA ALA A 291 25.47 -29.75 -115.02
C ALA A 291 23.96 -29.44 -115.01
N TYR A 292 23.50 -28.33 -114.41
CA TYR A 292 22.05 -28.04 -114.26
C TYR A 292 21.53 -26.88 -115.14
N GLU A 293 22.41 -26.09 -115.79
CA GLU A 293 22.00 -25.01 -116.70
C GLU A 293 21.54 -25.52 -118.08
N ALA A 294 21.79 -26.80 -118.41
CA ALA A 294 21.43 -27.40 -119.70
C ALA A 294 20.06 -28.11 -119.73
N ALA A 295 19.32 -28.14 -118.62
CA ALA A 295 18.03 -28.81 -118.54
C ALA A 295 16.90 -27.82 -118.18
N VAL A 296 16.19 -27.36 -119.23
CA VAL A 296 14.76 -27.03 -119.18
C VAL A 296 14.43 -25.68 -118.50
N ALA A 297 14.46 -24.51 -119.13
CA ALA A 297 14.29 -24.14 -120.54
C ALA A 297 13.09 -24.79 -121.24
N LEU A 298 11.95 -24.99 -120.55
CA LEU A 298 10.65 -25.28 -121.18
C LEU A 298 9.51 -25.17 -120.16
N GLN A 299 8.93 -23.97 -120.01
CA GLN A 299 7.48 -23.68 -120.04
C GLN A 299 7.15 -22.32 -119.39
N ALA A 300 6.48 -21.48 -120.17
CA ALA A 300 6.06 -20.12 -119.82
C ALA A 300 4.55 -20.07 -119.51
N LYS A 301 4.19 -19.40 -118.39
CA LYS A 301 2.99 -18.55 -118.07
C LYS A 301 1.55 -19.05 -118.42
N PRO A 302 0.45 -18.39 -117.95
CA PRO A 302 0.18 -17.50 -116.80
C PRO A 302 -1.13 -17.88 -116.02
N THR A 303 -1.55 -17.10 -115.00
CA THR A 303 -2.96 -16.64 -114.71
C THR A 303 -3.42 -16.70 -113.24
N VAL A 304 -3.58 -15.50 -112.65
CA VAL A 304 -4.67 -14.93 -111.79
C VAL A 304 -5.63 -15.87 -111.03
N HIS A 305 -5.72 -15.74 -109.69
CA HIS A 305 -6.93 -15.44 -108.88
C HIS A 305 -6.58 -15.36 -107.37
N ASN A 306 -6.62 -14.18 -106.74
CA ASN A 306 -7.63 -13.75 -105.74
C ASN A 306 -7.91 -14.75 -104.60
N GLN A 307 -7.54 -14.39 -103.36
CA GLN A 307 -8.45 -14.49 -102.20
C GLN A 307 -7.92 -13.71 -100.99
N SER A 308 -8.41 -12.48 -100.90
CA SER A 308 -8.39 -11.62 -99.72
C SER A 308 -9.45 -12.08 -98.71
N SER A 309 -9.18 -13.11 -97.90
CA SER A 309 -10.10 -13.49 -96.82
C SER A 309 -9.45 -14.40 -95.78
N SER A 310 -8.46 -13.88 -95.04
CA SER A 310 -8.09 -14.43 -93.73
C SER A 310 -7.54 -13.41 -92.73
N SER A 311 -7.61 -12.11 -93.03
CA SER A 311 -7.12 -11.04 -92.14
C SER A 311 -8.13 -10.57 -91.09
N ARG A 312 -9.42 -10.97 -91.17
CA ARG A 312 -10.44 -10.51 -90.20
C ARG A 312 -10.53 -11.37 -88.94
N TYR A 313 -10.17 -12.65 -89.00
CA TYR A 313 -10.19 -13.54 -87.83
C TYR A 313 -8.95 -13.41 -86.92
N ALA A 314 -7.80 -13.01 -87.46
CA ALA A 314 -6.60 -12.71 -86.67
C ALA A 314 -6.66 -11.32 -86.01
N GLN A 315 -7.36 -10.37 -86.63
CA GLN A 315 -7.49 -9.00 -86.10
C GLN A 315 -8.60 -8.90 -85.05
N GLN A 316 -9.67 -9.68 -85.16
CA GLN A 316 -10.76 -9.72 -84.16
C GLN A 316 -10.38 -10.48 -82.88
N SER A 317 -9.58 -11.54 -82.98
CA SER A 317 -9.02 -12.25 -81.82
C SER A 317 -7.95 -11.43 -81.10
N HIS A 318 -7.12 -10.68 -81.83
CA HIS A 318 -6.18 -9.73 -81.24
C HIS A 318 -6.89 -8.52 -80.60
N GLN A 319 -7.97 -8.01 -81.21
CA GLN A 319 -8.75 -6.89 -80.65
C GLN A 319 -9.58 -7.30 -79.41
N GLN A 320 -9.98 -8.57 -79.27
CA GLN A 320 -10.56 -9.13 -78.03
C GLN A 320 -9.50 -9.42 -76.95
N GLN A 321 -8.26 -9.76 -77.31
CA GLN A 321 -7.15 -9.90 -76.36
C GLN A 321 -6.67 -8.55 -75.80
N VAL A 322 -6.62 -7.50 -76.63
CA VAL A 322 -6.21 -6.16 -76.20
C VAL A 322 -7.29 -5.47 -75.35
N ALA A 323 -8.58 -5.72 -75.62
CA ALA A 323 -9.68 -5.22 -74.77
C ALA A 323 -9.79 -5.95 -73.41
N GLY A 324 -9.38 -7.21 -73.33
CA GLY A 324 -9.31 -7.97 -72.06
C GLY A 324 -8.13 -7.59 -71.17
N LEU A 325 -7.03 -7.10 -71.75
CA LEU A 325 -5.87 -6.60 -71.01
C LEU A 325 -6.04 -5.15 -70.54
N ALA A 326 -6.74 -4.30 -71.30
CA ALA A 326 -7.06 -2.92 -70.90
C ALA A 326 -8.07 -2.83 -69.73
N ALA A 327 -8.93 -3.85 -69.55
CA ALA A 327 -9.86 -3.93 -68.40
C ALA A 327 -9.23 -4.49 -67.12
N ALA A 328 -8.06 -5.13 -67.22
CA ALA A 328 -7.31 -5.72 -66.09
C ALA A 328 -6.25 -4.77 -65.51
N GLU A 329 -5.93 -3.64 -66.16
CA GLU A 329 -5.00 -2.63 -65.63
C GLU A 329 -5.65 -1.57 -64.73
N LEU A 330 -6.98 -1.42 -64.76
CA LEU A 330 -7.73 -0.53 -63.85
C LEU A 330 -7.54 -0.85 -62.34
N PRO A 331 -7.56 -2.11 -61.88
CA PRO A 331 -7.29 -2.42 -60.47
C PRO A 331 -5.82 -2.25 -60.07
N SER A 332 -4.88 -2.18 -61.02
CA SER A 332 -3.46 -1.94 -60.71
C SER A 332 -3.20 -0.47 -60.35
N ILE A 333 -3.92 0.46 -60.99
CA ILE A 333 -3.82 1.91 -60.72
C ILE A 333 -4.48 2.27 -59.37
N ASP A 334 -5.59 1.63 -59.00
CA ASP A 334 -6.22 1.86 -57.69
C ASP A 334 -5.42 1.20 -56.55
N ASN A 335 -4.83 0.03 -56.77
CA ASN A 335 -3.88 -0.56 -55.80
C ASN A 335 -2.61 0.28 -55.65
N LEU A 336 -2.08 0.90 -56.72
CA LEU A 336 -0.94 1.82 -56.64
C LEU A 336 -1.27 3.09 -55.86
N LYS A 337 -2.48 3.67 -56.03
CA LYS A 337 -2.93 4.81 -55.22
C LYS A 337 -3.11 4.46 -53.75
N VAL A 338 -3.65 3.28 -53.44
CA VAL A 338 -3.79 2.80 -52.06
C VAL A 338 -2.42 2.52 -51.42
N ILE A 339 -1.46 2.01 -52.19
CA ILE A 339 -0.07 1.84 -51.72
C ILE A 339 0.60 3.20 -51.48
N GLU A 340 0.38 4.19 -52.33
CA GLU A 340 0.88 5.56 -52.16
C GLU A 340 0.22 6.28 -50.97
N GLU A 341 -1.07 6.06 -50.75
CA GLU A 341 -1.83 6.57 -49.60
C GLU A 341 -1.39 5.89 -48.28
N LEU A 342 -1.15 4.58 -48.29
CA LEU A 342 -0.58 3.87 -47.14
C LEU A 342 0.89 4.28 -46.89
N GLN A 343 1.69 4.52 -47.93
CA GLN A 343 3.06 5.04 -47.78
C GLN A 343 3.07 6.46 -47.20
N THR A 344 2.14 7.33 -47.62
CA THR A 344 1.99 8.68 -47.06
C THR A 344 1.44 8.65 -45.62
N GLN A 345 0.57 7.70 -45.29
CA GLN A 345 0.08 7.50 -43.92
C GLN A 345 1.16 6.95 -42.99
N VAL A 346 1.94 5.96 -43.42
CA VAL A 346 3.07 5.42 -42.65
C VAL A 346 4.16 6.48 -42.44
N THR A 347 4.45 7.29 -43.46
CA THR A 347 5.46 8.37 -43.35
C THR A 347 4.98 9.51 -42.45
N SER A 348 3.70 9.89 -42.50
CA SER A 348 3.15 10.90 -41.58
C SER A 348 3.11 10.40 -40.14
N GLN A 349 2.71 9.14 -39.89
CA GLN A 349 2.80 8.54 -38.56
C GLN A 349 4.24 8.51 -38.05
N ARG A 350 5.20 8.09 -38.88
CA ARG A 350 6.62 8.10 -38.53
C ARG A 350 7.11 9.50 -38.14
N GLN A 351 6.70 10.54 -38.88
CA GLN A 351 7.04 11.92 -38.55
C GLN A 351 6.42 12.39 -37.23
N THR A 352 5.18 12.00 -36.93
CA THR A 352 4.56 12.34 -35.63
C THR A 352 5.25 11.64 -34.46
N TYR A 353 5.60 10.35 -34.60
CA TYR A 353 6.38 9.64 -33.58
C TYR A 353 7.76 10.26 -33.42
N GLU A 354 8.44 10.59 -34.52
CA GLU A 354 9.75 11.25 -34.46
C GLU A 354 9.67 12.64 -33.80
N ALA A 355 8.59 13.40 -34.02
CA ALA A 355 8.34 14.67 -33.34
C ALA A 355 8.09 14.49 -31.83
N THR A 356 7.30 13.49 -31.43
CA THR A 356 7.06 13.20 -30.00
C THR A 356 8.33 12.74 -29.29
N VAL A 357 9.15 11.91 -29.94
CA VAL A 357 10.45 11.49 -29.42
C VAL A 357 11.37 12.69 -29.26
N ARG A 358 11.47 13.58 -30.27
CA ARG A 358 12.25 14.82 -30.16
C ARG A 358 11.75 15.74 -29.04
N GLN A 359 10.44 15.84 -28.84
CA GLN A 359 9.85 16.62 -27.75
C GLN A 359 10.22 16.04 -26.39
N LEU A 360 10.11 14.72 -26.20
CA LEU A 360 10.51 14.05 -24.96
C LEU A 360 12.01 14.17 -24.69
N THR A 361 12.86 14.06 -25.71
CA THR A 361 14.31 14.29 -25.58
C THR A 361 14.60 15.73 -25.15
N THR A 362 13.93 16.72 -25.75
CA THR A 362 14.11 18.14 -25.39
C THR A 362 13.64 18.42 -23.96
N GLN A 363 12.56 17.78 -23.50
CA GLN A 363 12.10 17.88 -22.11
C GLN A 363 13.08 17.22 -21.13
N LEU A 364 13.68 16.09 -21.49
CA LEU A 364 14.70 15.42 -20.70
C LEU A 364 15.98 16.27 -20.59
N ASP A 365 16.42 16.90 -21.69
CA ASP A 365 17.56 17.81 -21.70
C ASP A 365 17.29 19.08 -20.88
N ALA A 366 16.07 19.63 -20.93
CA ALA A 366 15.67 20.76 -20.10
C ALA A 366 15.61 20.41 -18.60
N ALA A 367 15.15 19.20 -18.26
CA ALA A 367 15.15 18.69 -16.89
C ALA A 367 16.59 18.47 -16.38
N ASN A 368 17.46 17.86 -17.19
CA ASN A 368 18.88 17.69 -16.88
C ASN A 368 19.60 19.03 -16.72
N GLY A 369 19.32 20.02 -17.58
CA GLY A 369 19.87 21.37 -17.44
C GLY A 369 19.40 22.08 -16.16
N THR A 370 18.18 21.82 -15.70
CA THR A 370 17.66 22.37 -14.44
C THR A 370 18.33 21.73 -13.23
N VAL A 371 18.51 20.41 -13.24
CA VAL A 371 19.26 19.66 -12.21
C VAL A 371 20.71 20.13 -12.17
N GLN A 372 21.34 20.34 -13.32
CA GLN A 372 22.74 20.80 -13.39
C GLN A 372 22.90 22.26 -12.92
N ARG A 373 21.92 23.14 -13.20
CA ARG A 373 21.89 24.49 -12.61
C ARG A 373 21.72 24.44 -11.09
N GLN A 374 20.83 23.58 -10.58
CA GLN A 374 20.64 23.41 -9.14
C GLN A 374 21.90 22.86 -8.46
N ALA A 375 22.58 21.88 -9.08
CA ALA A 375 23.86 21.39 -8.61
C ALA A 375 24.96 22.48 -8.62
N GLY A 376 24.97 23.33 -9.65
CA GLY A 376 25.88 24.48 -9.72
C GLY A 376 25.61 25.54 -8.65
N VAL A 377 24.34 25.83 -8.35
CA VAL A 377 23.95 26.75 -7.27
C VAL A 377 24.31 26.17 -5.91
N ILE A 378 24.10 24.85 -5.69
CA ILE A 378 24.51 24.17 -4.46
C ILE A 378 26.04 24.25 -4.30
N SER A 379 26.81 23.98 -5.35
CA SER A 379 28.27 24.09 -5.32
C SER A 379 28.76 25.52 -5.10
N GLN A 380 28.07 26.54 -5.66
CA GLN A 380 28.37 27.95 -5.38
C GLN A 380 28.04 28.33 -3.94
N LEU A 381 26.93 27.82 -3.38
CA LEU A 381 26.54 28.04 -1.99
C LEU A 381 27.53 27.39 -1.03
N GLU A 382 27.96 26.16 -1.31
CA GLU A 382 29.02 25.45 -0.58
C GLU A 382 30.34 26.22 -0.65
N ALA A 383 30.75 26.69 -1.83
CA ALA A 383 31.94 27.51 -1.99
C ALA A 383 31.84 28.87 -1.27
N THR A 384 30.67 29.52 -1.25
CA THR A 384 30.47 30.76 -0.49
C THR A 384 30.41 30.53 1.02
N LEU A 385 29.94 29.37 1.46
CA LEU A 385 29.92 28.97 2.86
C LEU A 385 31.33 28.67 3.36
N ASP A 386 32.14 27.98 2.55
CA ASP A 386 33.56 27.71 2.84
C ASP A 386 34.39 29.00 2.80
N LYS A 387 34.05 29.95 1.92
CA LYS A 387 34.72 31.28 1.86
C LYS A 387 34.30 32.19 3.02
N ALA A 388 33.05 32.12 3.47
CA ALA A 388 32.57 32.82 4.67
C ALA A 388 33.10 32.20 5.98
N ALA A 389 33.51 30.92 5.95
CA ALA A 389 34.16 30.26 7.07
C ALA A 389 35.67 30.57 7.16
N THR A 390 36.29 31.08 6.09
CA THR A 390 37.75 31.30 6.01
C THR A 390 38.20 32.77 6.05
N ASP A 391 37.34 33.76 5.80
CA ASP A 391 37.66 35.19 6.00
C ASP A 391 36.43 36.02 6.47
N PRO A 392 36.44 36.68 7.65
CA PRO A 392 35.33 37.49 8.15
C PRO A 392 35.32 38.94 7.63
N ALA A 393 36.03 39.25 6.53
CA ALA A 393 36.15 40.61 6.04
C ALA A 393 36.06 40.67 4.50
N GLY A 394 34.84 40.91 3.98
CA GLY A 394 34.66 41.44 2.63
C GLY A 394 33.72 40.64 1.73
N SER A 395 32.42 40.93 1.80
CA SER A 395 31.60 41.02 0.59
C SER A 395 30.41 41.93 0.84
N SER A 396 30.62 43.20 0.49
CA SER A 396 29.66 44.28 0.45
C SER A 396 28.65 44.07 -0.68
N ILE A 397 27.61 43.28 -0.45
CA ILE A 397 26.43 43.20 -1.34
C ILE A 397 25.12 43.46 -0.57
N LEU A 398 25.13 43.41 0.76
CA LEU A 398 23.95 43.67 1.60
C LEU A 398 23.83 45.13 2.09
N GLY A 399 24.76 46.01 1.70
CA GLY A 399 24.76 47.42 2.08
C GLY A 399 23.94 48.35 1.17
N ASP A 400 23.58 47.91 -0.04
CA ASP A 400 22.89 48.74 -1.04
C ASP A 400 21.36 48.60 -0.99
N VAL A 401 20.84 47.54 -0.34
CA VAL A 401 19.40 47.25 -0.30
C VAL A 401 18.70 47.87 0.93
N LEU A 402 19.45 48.29 1.94
CA LEU A 402 18.88 48.83 3.18
C LEU A 402 19.48 50.21 3.44
N GLY A 403 18.81 51.22 2.88
CA GLY A 403 19.16 52.62 2.96
C GLY A 403 19.62 53.06 4.36
N GLU A 404 20.60 53.96 4.34
CA GLU A 404 21.18 54.59 5.52
C GLU A 404 20.10 55.18 6.43
N GLU A 405 19.95 54.61 7.64
CA GLU A 405 19.70 55.41 8.82
C GLU A 405 20.55 54.97 10.01
N VAL A 406 20.98 56.01 10.72
CA VAL A 406 21.98 56.09 11.78
C VAL A 406 21.50 55.37 13.04
N PHE A 407 22.05 54.17 13.30
CA PHE A 407 21.99 53.52 14.61
C PHE A 407 23.29 52.76 14.86
N SER A 408 23.85 52.94 16.06
CA SER A 408 25.14 52.41 16.53
C SER A 408 25.30 50.90 16.30
N ASN A 409 26.51 50.50 15.90
CA ASN A 409 26.87 49.15 15.45
C ASN A 409 26.52 48.00 16.41
N GLY A 410 26.46 48.21 17.72
CA GLY A 410 26.17 47.14 18.69
C GLY A 410 24.73 46.62 18.68
N ASP A 411 23.74 47.48 18.38
CA ASP A 411 22.32 47.08 18.38
C ASP A 411 21.91 46.39 17.08
N LYS A 412 22.59 46.70 15.97
CA LYS A 412 22.39 46.04 14.67
C LYS A 412 22.91 44.60 14.71
N GLU A 413 24.07 44.37 15.33
CA GLU A 413 24.65 43.03 15.48
C GLU A 413 23.81 42.15 16.42
N SER A 414 23.31 42.69 17.53
CA SER A 414 22.42 41.96 18.45
C SER A 414 21.07 41.61 17.80
N LYS A 415 20.45 42.53 17.06
CA LYS A 415 19.21 42.25 16.30
C LYS A 415 19.45 41.26 15.16
N LEU A 416 20.56 41.36 14.45
CA LEU A 416 20.93 40.41 13.40
C LEU A 416 21.17 39.01 13.97
N LEU A 417 21.88 38.89 15.09
CA LEU A 417 22.10 37.62 15.79
C LEU A 417 20.79 37.02 16.32
N SER A 418 19.85 37.84 16.78
CA SER A 418 18.51 37.41 17.18
C SER A 418 17.70 36.86 16.00
N ILE A 419 17.71 37.57 14.87
CA ILE A 419 17.04 37.14 13.64
C ILE A 419 17.69 35.89 13.07
N MET A 420 19.02 35.79 13.07
CA MET A 420 19.76 34.60 12.63
C MET A 420 19.51 33.40 13.54
N ARG A 421 19.40 33.60 14.87
CA ARG A 421 18.96 32.53 15.79
C ARG A 421 17.55 32.09 15.46
N GLN A 422 16.62 33.02 15.26
CA GLN A 422 15.23 32.70 14.92
C GLN A 422 15.13 31.98 13.57
N GLN A 423 15.90 32.38 12.56
CA GLN A 423 15.95 31.73 11.26
C GLN A 423 16.59 30.34 11.35
N ARG A 424 17.68 30.18 12.10
CA ARG A 424 18.29 28.88 12.39
C ARG A 424 17.32 27.95 13.11
N ASP A 425 16.56 28.45 14.08
CA ASP A 425 15.61 27.63 14.82
C ASP A 425 14.43 27.22 13.93
N ARG A 426 13.95 28.10 13.05
CA ARG A 426 12.97 27.75 11.99
C ARG A 426 13.51 26.74 10.98
N LEU A 427 14.78 26.84 10.60
CA LEU A 427 15.41 25.90 9.68
C LEU A 427 15.61 24.53 10.34
N LYS A 428 15.93 24.48 11.63
CA LYS A 428 15.98 23.23 12.40
C LYS A 428 14.62 22.57 12.51
N GLU A 429 13.56 23.34 12.74
CA GLU A 429 12.18 22.85 12.73
C GLU A 429 11.85 22.24 11.35
N LYS A 430 12.10 22.98 10.26
CA LYS A 430 11.89 22.49 8.89
C LYS A 430 12.74 21.27 8.54
N LEU A 431 13.97 21.19 9.02
CA LEU A 431 14.84 20.03 8.80
C LEU A 431 14.26 18.80 9.50
N LYS A 432 13.77 18.96 10.74
CA LYS A 432 13.10 17.90 11.49
C LYS A 432 11.81 17.44 10.82
N ASP A 433 11.02 18.37 10.28
CA ASP A 433 9.80 18.05 9.53
C ASP A 433 10.13 17.29 8.23
N VAL A 434 11.15 17.74 7.48
CA VAL A 434 11.61 17.06 6.25
C VAL A 434 12.20 15.69 6.55
N GLU A 435 12.93 15.52 7.66
CA GLU A 435 13.42 14.22 8.11
C GLU A 435 12.25 13.29 8.49
N ALA A 436 11.22 13.80 9.16
CA ALA A 436 10.01 13.05 9.46
C ALA A 436 9.26 12.62 8.19
N ASP A 437 9.14 13.51 7.21
CA ASP A 437 8.54 13.22 5.90
C ASP A 437 9.37 12.21 5.09
N LEU A 438 10.71 12.29 5.15
CA LEU A 438 11.60 11.32 4.53
C LEU A 438 11.44 9.93 5.18
N HIS A 439 11.31 9.87 6.50
CA HIS A 439 11.03 8.62 7.20
C HIS A 439 9.64 8.07 6.88
N ALA A 440 8.61 8.92 6.80
CA ALA A 440 7.26 8.53 6.46
C ALA A 440 7.16 8.00 5.01
N THR A 441 7.77 8.70 4.06
CA THR A 441 7.85 8.26 2.65
C THR A 441 8.68 6.98 2.50
N GLY A 442 9.77 6.84 3.26
CA GLY A 442 10.55 5.61 3.34
C GLY A 442 9.74 4.42 3.86
N ALA A 443 8.97 4.61 4.92
CA ALA A 443 8.07 3.59 5.47
C ALA A 443 6.95 3.22 4.47
N ALA A 444 6.35 4.21 3.80
CA ALA A 444 5.36 3.97 2.75
C ALA A 444 5.94 3.18 1.58
N LYS A 445 7.16 3.52 1.12
CA LYS A 445 7.87 2.76 0.07
C LYS A 445 8.10 1.31 0.47
N GLN A 446 8.51 1.05 1.72
CA GLN A 446 8.69 -0.31 2.24
C GLN A 446 7.38 -1.08 2.36
N ALA A 447 6.30 -0.42 2.78
CA ALA A 447 4.96 -1.02 2.84
C ALA A 447 4.47 -1.42 1.44
N MET A 448 4.63 -0.54 0.44
CA MET A 448 4.28 -0.82 -0.95
C MET A 448 5.12 -1.94 -1.55
N ALA A 449 6.43 -1.98 -1.25
CA ALA A 449 7.29 -3.08 -1.70
C ALA A 449 6.90 -4.44 -1.09
N THR A 450 6.47 -4.45 0.18
CA THR A 450 5.97 -5.67 0.83
C THR A 450 4.66 -6.12 0.22
N ARG A 451 3.75 -5.18 -0.07
CA ARG A 451 2.48 -5.46 -0.75
C ARG A 451 2.68 -5.97 -2.18
N LEU A 452 3.65 -5.43 -2.92
CA LEU A 452 4.01 -5.92 -4.25
C LEU A 452 4.49 -7.38 -4.20
N ARG A 453 5.39 -7.70 -3.25
CA ARG A 453 5.82 -9.10 -3.04
C ARG A 453 4.68 -10.02 -2.63
N GLN A 454 3.76 -9.54 -1.80
CA GLN A 454 2.58 -10.32 -1.40
C GLN A 454 1.69 -10.61 -2.62
N LEU A 455 1.43 -9.60 -3.45
CA LEU A 455 0.67 -9.77 -4.69
C LEU A 455 1.38 -10.67 -5.71
N GLU A 456 2.71 -10.64 -5.79
CA GLU A 456 3.48 -11.60 -6.59
C GLU A 456 3.27 -13.04 -6.11
N VAL A 457 3.28 -13.27 -4.80
CA VAL A 457 3.01 -14.59 -4.21
C VAL A 457 1.57 -15.04 -4.46
N GLU A 458 0.59 -14.14 -4.28
CA GLU A 458 -0.83 -14.42 -4.52
C GLU A 458 -1.12 -14.66 -6.01
N ASN A 459 -0.47 -13.92 -6.91
CA ASN A 459 -0.57 -14.14 -8.36
C ASN A 459 0.00 -15.50 -8.76
N VAL A 460 1.13 -15.93 -8.17
CA VAL A 460 1.70 -17.26 -8.41
C VAL A 460 0.77 -18.37 -7.89
N ASP A 461 0.15 -18.20 -6.72
CA ASP A 461 -0.84 -19.14 -6.17
C ASP A 461 -2.11 -19.20 -7.04
N LEU A 462 -2.56 -18.07 -7.58
CA LEU A 462 -3.69 -18.02 -8.50
C LEU A 462 -3.37 -18.75 -9.81
N VAL A 463 -2.17 -18.58 -10.36
CA VAL A 463 -1.70 -19.33 -11.54
C VAL A 463 -1.63 -20.83 -11.24
N GLN A 464 -1.17 -21.23 -10.04
CA GLN A 464 -1.18 -22.63 -9.60
C GLN A 464 -2.60 -23.20 -9.54
N LYS A 465 -3.56 -22.44 -8.98
CA LYS A 465 -4.98 -22.82 -8.93
C LYS A 465 -5.61 -22.89 -10.32
N MET A 466 -5.34 -21.91 -11.18
CA MET A 466 -5.82 -21.91 -12.57
C MET A 466 -5.28 -23.09 -13.35
N ARG A 467 -3.99 -23.43 -13.20
CA ARG A 467 -3.39 -24.60 -13.87
C ARG A 467 -3.90 -25.93 -13.30
N TYR A 468 -4.17 -26.02 -12.00
CA TYR A 468 -4.79 -27.20 -11.38
C TYR A 468 -6.25 -27.40 -11.83
N VAL A 469 -7.01 -26.31 -11.96
CA VAL A 469 -8.38 -26.35 -12.50
C VAL A 469 -8.36 -26.65 -14.00
N ALA A 470 -7.41 -26.08 -14.75
CA ALA A 470 -7.21 -26.36 -16.17
C ALA A 470 -6.63 -27.74 -16.47
N SER A 471 -5.98 -28.41 -15.49
CA SER A 471 -5.56 -29.81 -15.62
C SER A 471 -6.67 -30.80 -15.21
N ALA A 472 -7.61 -30.36 -14.36
CA ALA A 472 -8.83 -31.11 -14.02
C ALA A 472 -9.94 -30.99 -15.08
N ALA A 473 -9.99 -29.87 -15.82
CA ALA A 473 -10.83 -29.70 -17.00
C ALA A 473 -10.06 -30.13 -18.26
N LYS A 474 -10.74 -30.75 -19.25
CA LYS A 474 -10.11 -31.14 -20.53
C LYS A 474 -9.44 -29.93 -21.22
N PRO A 475 -8.33 -30.14 -21.95
CA PRO A 475 -7.49 -29.05 -22.44
C PRO A 475 -8.21 -28.30 -23.56
N THR A 476 -8.68 -27.09 -23.27
CA THR A 476 -9.03 -26.10 -24.29
C THR A 476 -7.94 -25.04 -24.32
N THR A 477 -7.18 -25.08 -25.40
CA THR A 477 -6.13 -24.15 -25.80
C THR A 477 -6.70 -22.75 -26.02
N ASP A 478 -6.46 -21.78 -25.12
CA ASP A 478 -6.14 -20.37 -25.48
C ASP A 478 -5.94 -19.43 -24.27
N LEU A 479 -5.03 -19.75 -23.34
CA LEU A 479 -4.74 -18.86 -22.20
C LEU A 479 -3.24 -18.69 -21.91
N GLU A 480 -2.39 -18.73 -22.95
CA GLU A 480 -0.92 -18.75 -22.78
C GLU A 480 -0.20 -17.42 -23.04
N THR A 481 -0.88 -16.31 -23.36
CA THR A 481 -0.15 -15.08 -23.74
C THR A 481 0.29 -14.21 -22.56
N GLY A 482 -0.22 -14.44 -21.34
CA GLY A 482 0.19 -13.73 -20.11
C GLY A 482 0.86 -14.61 -19.03
N GLY A 483 0.92 -15.93 -19.27
CA GLY A 483 1.34 -16.93 -18.29
C GLY A 483 2.84 -17.19 -18.23
N THR A 484 3.63 -16.74 -19.22
CA THR A 484 5.04 -17.18 -19.36
C THR A 484 5.94 -16.71 -18.22
N LYS A 485 5.84 -15.44 -17.78
CA LYS A 485 6.66 -14.91 -16.67
C LYS A 485 6.34 -15.56 -15.32
N TYR A 486 5.06 -15.88 -15.08
CA TYR A 486 4.65 -16.55 -13.84
C TYR A 486 4.80 -18.08 -13.94
N SER A 487 4.77 -18.66 -15.14
CA SER A 487 5.09 -20.06 -15.41
C SER A 487 6.57 -20.33 -15.23
N THR A 488 7.46 -19.43 -15.66
CA THR A 488 8.90 -19.57 -15.42
C THR A 488 9.23 -19.41 -13.94
N LEU A 489 8.62 -18.44 -13.24
CA LEU A 489 8.74 -18.31 -11.77
C LEU A 489 8.18 -19.54 -11.02
N TYR A 490 7.13 -20.16 -11.55
CA TYR A 490 6.58 -21.41 -11.04
C TYR A 490 7.53 -22.59 -11.30
N GLU A 491 8.07 -22.74 -12.51
CA GLU A 491 9.02 -23.79 -12.87
C GLU A 491 10.32 -23.67 -12.07
N GLU A 492 10.83 -22.46 -11.87
CA GLU A 492 11.99 -22.17 -11.03
C GLU A 492 11.73 -22.51 -9.55
N ARG A 493 10.54 -22.19 -9.03
CA ARG A 493 10.17 -22.52 -7.64
C ARG A 493 9.85 -24.00 -7.44
N MET A 494 9.34 -24.69 -8.46
CA MET A 494 8.86 -26.06 -8.36
C MET A 494 9.85 -27.10 -8.89
N ASN A 495 11.03 -26.68 -9.35
CA ASN A 495 12.10 -27.60 -9.75
C ASN A 495 12.72 -28.26 -8.51
N PRO A 496 12.47 -29.55 -8.24
CA PRO A 496 12.98 -30.23 -7.05
C PRO A 496 14.51 -30.26 -7.02
N PHE A 497 15.16 -30.16 -8.18
CA PHE A 497 16.62 -30.14 -8.29
C PHE A 497 17.24 -28.80 -7.87
N ASP A 498 16.58 -27.67 -8.08
CA ASP A 498 17.09 -26.37 -7.63
C ASP A 498 16.92 -26.18 -6.13
N GLN A 499 15.79 -26.64 -5.57
CA GLN A 499 15.62 -26.71 -4.11
C GLN A 499 16.65 -27.65 -3.48
N PHE A 500 16.89 -28.81 -4.09
CA PHE A 500 17.93 -29.74 -3.62
C PHE A 500 19.33 -29.14 -3.72
N LYS A 501 19.68 -28.47 -4.82
CA LYS A 501 20.97 -27.79 -5.01
C LYS A 501 21.14 -26.64 -4.02
N GLN A 502 20.09 -25.89 -3.72
CA GLN A 502 20.10 -24.85 -2.69
C GLN A 502 20.29 -25.45 -1.29
N MET A 503 19.55 -26.49 -0.94
CA MET A 503 19.69 -27.20 0.35
C MET A 503 21.07 -27.85 0.49
N GLU A 504 21.61 -28.46 -0.56
CA GLU A 504 22.94 -29.05 -0.57
C GLU A 504 24.04 -27.98 -0.46
N SER A 505 23.88 -26.84 -1.15
CA SER A 505 24.81 -25.71 -1.02
C SER A 505 24.78 -25.10 0.38
N ALA A 506 23.60 -25.01 1.00
CA ALA A 506 23.43 -24.54 2.37
C ALA A 506 24.00 -25.52 3.38
N ALA A 507 23.82 -26.83 3.17
CA ALA A 507 24.42 -27.89 3.98
C ALA A 507 25.95 -27.88 3.87
N ARG A 508 26.50 -27.70 2.65
CA ARG A 508 27.94 -27.51 2.44
C ARG A 508 28.47 -26.28 3.17
N VAL A 509 27.78 -25.14 3.09
CA VAL A 509 28.17 -23.92 3.83
C VAL A 509 28.06 -24.13 5.35
N ALA A 510 27.07 -24.89 5.83
CA ALA A 510 26.92 -25.21 7.24
C ALA A 510 28.05 -26.10 7.77
N GLN A 511 28.58 -27.00 6.94
CA GLN A 511 29.71 -27.89 7.27
C GLN A 511 31.09 -27.19 7.26
N LEU A 512 31.19 -25.93 6.79
CA LEU A 512 32.45 -25.20 6.78
C LEU A 512 32.87 -24.71 8.17
N ASN A 513 34.19 -24.67 8.38
CA ASN A 513 34.83 -24.14 9.57
C ASN A 513 34.42 -22.66 9.76
N PRO A 514 34.18 -22.16 10.99
CA PRO A 514 33.88 -20.75 11.26
C PRO A 514 34.78 -19.73 10.56
N LEU A 515 36.08 -20.01 10.41
CA LEU A 515 36.99 -19.13 9.67
C LEU A 515 36.69 -19.07 8.17
N ASP A 516 36.37 -20.22 7.56
CA ASP A 516 36.00 -20.30 6.14
C ASP A 516 34.63 -19.65 5.88
N LYS A 517 33.73 -19.67 6.86
CA LYS A 517 32.45 -18.94 6.79
C LYS A 517 32.67 -17.43 6.78
N ILE A 518 33.54 -16.92 7.64
CA ILE A 518 33.89 -15.49 7.67
C ILE A 518 34.56 -15.09 6.35
N LEU A 519 35.45 -15.92 5.82
CA LEU A 519 36.13 -15.69 4.54
C LEU A 519 35.14 -15.72 3.35
N LEU A 520 34.19 -16.64 3.34
CA LEU A 520 33.15 -16.69 2.30
C LEU A 520 32.22 -15.48 2.35
N VAL A 521 31.87 -15.01 3.55
CA VAL A 521 31.04 -13.81 3.72
C VAL A 521 31.81 -12.57 3.27
N SER A 522 33.09 -12.44 3.65
CA SER A 522 33.92 -11.31 3.21
C SER A 522 34.18 -11.35 1.70
N ALA A 523 34.45 -12.52 1.12
CA ALA A 523 34.60 -12.69 -0.32
C ALA A 523 33.31 -12.34 -1.07
N ARG A 524 32.15 -12.80 -0.60
CA ARG A 524 30.86 -12.45 -1.22
C ARG A 524 30.56 -10.96 -1.12
N LEU A 525 30.87 -10.32 0.01
CA LEU A 525 30.70 -8.88 0.20
C LEU A 525 31.57 -8.08 -0.78
N ILE A 526 32.81 -8.52 -0.97
CA ILE A 526 33.75 -7.89 -1.90
C ILE A 526 33.30 -8.08 -3.35
N LEU A 527 32.76 -9.26 -3.71
CA LEU A 527 32.28 -9.54 -5.07
C LEU A 527 30.87 -9.00 -5.37
N SER A 528 30.03 -8.73 -4.37
CA SER A 528 28.64 -8.32 -4.62
C SER A 528 28.53 -6.85 -5.02
N HIS A 529 29.45 -5.98 -4.56
CA HIS A 529 29.36 -4.54 -4.83
C HIS A 529 30.29 -4.11 -5.98
N PRO A 530 29.79 -3.34 -6.97
CA PRO A 530 30.64 -2.87 -8.08
C PRO A 530 31.79 -1.98 -7.61
N PHE A 531 31.57 -1.15 -6.57
CA PHE A 531 32.59 -0.30 -5.97
C PHE A 531 33.69 -1.08 -5.24
N THR A 532 33.38 -2.15 -4.52
CA THR A 532 34.39 -2.98 -3.84
C THR A 532 35.24 -3.75 -4.83
N ARG A 533 34.65 -4.17 -5.96
CA ARG A 533 35.39 -4.78 -7.09
C ARG A 533 36.39 -3.81 -7.72
N MET A 534 35.98 -2.56 -7.97
CA MET A 534 36.89 -1.50 -8.43
C MET A 534 37.98 -1.20 -7.40
N GLY A 535 37.62 -1.11 -6.12
CA GLY A 535 38.57 -0.89 -5.03
C GLY A 535 39.63 -1.99 -4.93
N LEU A 536 39.24 -3.27 -5.07
CA LEU A 536 40.18 -4.39 -5.06
C LEU A 536 41.11 -4.36 -6.27
N LEU A 537 40.61 -4.01 -7.46
CA LEU A 537 41.45 -3.84 -8.65
C LEU A 537 42.48 -2.73 -8.47
N VAL A 538 42.07 -1.58 -7.92
CA VAL A 538 43.00 -0.47 -7.61
C VAL A 538 44.03 -0.91 -6.57
N TYR A 539 43.61 -1.60 -5.51
CA TYR A 539 44.50 -2.13 -4.50
C TYR A 539 45.54 -3.10 -5.10
N LEU A 540 45.09 -4.02 -5.98
CA LEU A 540 45.98 -4.96 -6.66
C LEU A 540 46.99 -4.22 -7.55
N PHE A 541 46.53 -3.19 -8.27
CA PHE A 541 47.39 -2.37 -9.14
C PHE A 541 48.45 -1.58 -8.35
N VAL A 542 48.06 -0.98 -7.23
CA VAL A 542 48.99 -0.28 -6.32
C VAL A 542 50.00 -1.25 -5.74
N LEU A 543 49.57 -2.44 -5.32
CA LEU A 543 50.45 -3.46 -4.78
C LEU A 543 51.45 -3.97 -5.83
N HIS A 544 51.01 -4.22 -7.07
CA HIS A 544 51.91 -4.60 -8.15
C HIS A 544 52.89 -3.47 -8.50
N SER A 545 52.42 -2.23 -8.53
CA SER A 545 53.29 -1.05 -8.76
C SER A 545 54.34 -0.91 -7.66
N LEU A 546 53.96 -1.18 -6.41
CA LEU A 546 54.87 -1.14 -5.26
C LEU A 546 55.90 -2.27 -5.31
N VAL A 547 55.47 -3.50 -5.61
CA VAL A 547 56.39 -4.65 -5.77
C VAL A 547 57.38 -4.38 -6.90
N VAL A 548 56.90 -3.93 -8.06
CA VAL A 548 57.77 -3.55 -9.19
C VAL A 548 58.71 -2.42 -8.79
N GLY A 549 58.24 -1.39 -8.09
CA GLY A 549 59.08 -0.30 -7.58
C GLY A 549 60.16 -0.78 -6.61
N THR A 550 59.85 -1.69 -5.70
CA THR A 550 60.85 -2.27 -4.80
C THR A 550 61.86 -3.14 -5.53
N LEU A 551 61.42 -3.90 -6.53
CA LEU A 551 62.30 -4.72 -7.37
C LEU A 551 63.23 -3.86 -8.23
N THR A 552 62.71 -2.82 -8.89
CA THR A 552 63.54 -1.89 -9.69
C THR A 552 64.51 -1.11 -8.81
N MET A 553 64.08 -0.67 -7.62
CA MET A 553 64.97 -0.02 -6.65
C MET A 553 66.07 -0.97 -6.18
N SER A 554 65.73 -2.22 -5.84
CA SER A 554 66.72 -3.23 -5.43
C SER A 554 67.70 -3.57 -6.57
N MET A 555 67.21 -3.68 -7.82
CA MET A 555 68.02 -3.93 -8.99
C MET A 555 68.94 -2.74 -9.30
N HIS A 556 68.48 -1.50 -9.11
CA HIS A 556 69.30 -0.30 -9.24
C HIS A 556 70.37 -0.22 -8.15
N LEU A 557 70.04 -0.56 -6.89
CA LEU A 557 71.04 -0.65 -5.82
C LEU A 557 72.10 -1.72 -6.12
N CYS A 558 71.72 -2.90 -6.63
CA CYS A 558 72.68 -3.93 -7.03
C CYS A 558 73.54 -3.52 -8.24
N ASN A 559 72.97 -2.78 -9.20
CA ASN A 559 73.72 -2.32 -10.38
C ASN A 559 74.73 -1.21 -10.04
N VAL A 560 74.43 -0.36 -9.05
CA VAL A 560 75.35 0.66 -8.54
C VAL A 560 76.54 0.03 -7.78
N SER A 561 76.33 -1.10 -7.09
CA SER A 561 77.41 -1.81 -6.38
C SER A 561 78.38 -2.60 -7.29
N ASN A 562 78.04 -2.86 -8.56
CA ASN A 562 78.92 -3.57 -9.50
C ASN A 562 79.86 -2.64 -10.30
N HIS A 563 79.75 -1.31 -10.13
CA HIS A 563 80.55 -0.32 -10.85
C HIS A 563 81.53 0.48 -9.96
N THR A 564 81.71 0.06 -8.71
CA THR A 564 82.82 0.45 -7.82
C THR A 564 83.70 -0.76 -7.58
#